data_AF-A0A9J6GAL7-F1
#
_entry.id   AF-A0A9J6GAL7-F1
#
_cell.length_a   1.000
_cell.length_b   1.000
_cell.length_c   1.000
_cell.angle_alpha   90.00
_cell.angle_beta   90.00
_cell.angle_gamma   90.00
#
_symmetry.space_group_name_H-M   'P 1'
#
loop_
_entity.id
_entity.type
_entity.pdbx_description
1 polymer ?
#
loop_
_entity_poly.entity_id
_entity_poly.type
_entity_poly.pdbx_seq_one_letter_code
_entity_poly.pdbx_strand_id
1 'polypeptide(L)'
;MSSRRSYLALRYDLPAVDSLVCFLAYLTEWETHRRGTRGFLSDSTATGLRVTISSTLSLLDYLTKHAGFQYLVTSKMNQDSVDNAFRVVRQCGGSNDHPTPQQFLVSVNFSNFCNLVRSPDHGNAQSAVLRSLVGPGLNTTPTAKQKQALVDELIGNLEFDAAEQVVQLFVSQDDHSLYAVAKSDRRLIHYII
;
A
#
# COMPACT_ATOMS: atom_id res chain seq x y z
N MET A 1 -7.15 3.50 21.59
CA MET A 1 -5.69 3.66 21.50
C MET A 1 -5.35 4.61 20.36
N SER A 2 -5.14 5.89 20.65
CA SER A 2 -5.08 6.97 19.64
C SER A 2 -3.72 7.67 19.53
N SER A 3 -2.70 7.18 20.24
CA SER A 3 -1.39 7.80 20.22
C SER A 3 -0.71 7.58 18.87
N ARG A 4 -0.84 8.54 17.96
CA ARG A 4 -0.17 8.55 16.64
C ARG A 4 1.17 9.28 16.65
N ARG A 5 1.52 9.93 17.76
CA ARG A 5 2.71 10.79 17.91
C ARG A 5 3.45 10.44 19.19
N SER A 6 4.78 10.63 19.20
CA SER A 6 5.67 10.24 20.30
C SER A 6 5.34 10.89 21.65
N TYR A 7 4.75 12.10 21.66
CA TYR A 7 4.36 12.78 22.89
C TYR A 7 3.08 12.25 23.53
N LEU A 8 2.24 11.51 22.78
CA LEU A 8 1.06 10.82 23.31
C LEU A 8 1.32 9.33 23.61
N ALA A 9 2.54 8.87 23.35
CA ALA A 9 2.89 7.46 23.46
C ALA A 9 2.84 6.98 24.91
N LEU A 10 2.53 5.71 25.09
CA LEU A 10 2.52 5.08 26.40
C LEU A 10 3.97 4.96 26.89
N ARG A 11 4.24 5.46 28.09
CA ARG A 11 5.53 5.37 28.77
C ARG A 11 5.33 4.72 30.11
N TYR A 12 6.37 4.05 30.61
CA TYR A 12 6.31 3.33 31.88
C TYR A 12 5.90 4.24 33.04
N ASP A 13 6.46 5.45 33.10
CA ASP A 13 6.27 6.38 34.23
C ASP A 13 5.02 7.28 34.13
N LEU A 14 4.15 7.04 33.13
CA LEU A 14 2.94 7.86 32.95
C LEU A 14 1.76 7.28 33.74
N PRO A 15 0.88 8.13 34.30
CA PRO A 15 -0.31 7.70 35.05
C PRO A 15 -1.31 6.91 34.19
N ALA A 16 -1.13 6.93 32.87
CA ALA A 16 -1.89 6.11 31.94
C ALA A 16 -1.65 4.61 32.16
N VAL A 17 -0.44 4.19 32.55
CA VAL A 17 -0.12 2.78 32.86
C VAL A 17 -0.90 2.34 34.10
N ASP A 18 -0.87 3.14 35.16
CA ASP A 18 -1.62 2.87 36.38
C ASP A 18 -3.12 2.80 36.11
N SER A 19 -3.64 3.71 35.28
CA SER A 19 -5.04 3.70 34.86
C SER A 19 -5.45 2.40 34.17
N LEU A 20 -4.56 1.81 33.36
CA LEU A 20 -4.80 0.52 32.70
C LEU A 20 -4.80 -0.65 33.69
N VAL A 21 -3.89 -0.63 34.66
CA VAL A 21 -3.84 -1.64 35.74
C VAL A 21 -5.08 -1.55 36.62
N CYS A 22 -5.47 -0.35 37.04
CA CYS A 22 -6.70 -0.10 37.78
C CYS A 22 -7.93 -0.55 37.00
N PHE A 23 -7.97 -0.32 35.68
CA PHE A 23 -9.07 -0.77 34.83
C PHE A 23 -9.15 -2.30 34.76
N LEU A 24 -8.04 -3.03 34.74
CA LEU A 24 -8.04 -4.50 34.81
C LEU A 24 -8.62 -5.01 36.13
N ALA A 25 -8.26 -4.36 37.25
CA ALA A 25 -8.83 -4.68 38.56
C ALA A 25 -10.35 -4.41 38.58
N TYR A 26 -10.77 -3.24 38.10
CA TYR A 26 -12.18 -2.88 37.95
C TYR A 26 -12.95 -3.88 37.07
N LEU A 27 -12.38 -4.31 35.94
CA LEU A 27 -13.01 -5.28 35.05
C LEU A 27 -13.24 -6.63 35.74
N THR A 28 -12.33 -7.03 36.63
CA THR A 28 -12.43 -8.25 37.44
C THR A 28 -13.50 -8.10 38.51
N GLU A 29 -13.52 -6.97 39.21
CA GLU A 29 -14.55 -6.66 40.19
C GLU A 29 -15.95 -6.61 39.55
N TRP A 30 -16.09 -5.96 38.40
CA TRP A 30 -17.35 -5.90 37.66
C TRP A 30 -17.85 -7.30 37.26
N GLU A 31 -16.95 -8.18 36.82
CA GLU A 31 -17.30 -9.56 36.52
C GLU A 31 -17.78 -10.33 37.76
N THR A 32 -17.15 -10.12 38.92
CA THR A 32 -17.58 -10.79 40.18
C THR A 32 -18.92 -10.29 40.70
N HIS A 33 -19.27 -9.03 40.46
CA HIS A 33 -20.53 -8.44 40.89
C HIS A 33 -21.71 -8.75 39.96
N ARG A 34 -21.49 -9.48 38.85
CA ARG A 34 -22.58 -9.82 37.92
C ARG A 34 -23.56 -10.81 38.57
N ARG A 35 -24.81 -10.38 38.76
CA ARG A 35 -25.90 -11.26 39.20
C ARG A 35 -26.51 -11.95 37.97
N GLY A 36 -25.90 -13.05 37.54
CA GLY A 36 -26.36 -13.86 36.40
C GLY A 36 -25.72 -13.50 35.06
N THR A 37 -26.34 -13.94 33.95
CA THR A 37 -25.77 -13.90 32.59
C THR A 37 -25.91 -12.55 31.86
N ARG A 38 -26.58 -11.57 32.46
CA ARG A 38 -26.86 -10.25 31.86
C ARG A 38 -26.17 -9.15 32.69
N GLY A 39 -25.72 -8.08 32.02
CA GLY A 39 -25.08 -6.93 32.69
C GLY A 39 -23.55 -6.95 32.72
N PHE A 40 -22.93 -7.82 31.94
CA PHE A 40 -21.47 -7.84 31.69
C PHE A 40 -21.19 -8.05 30.20
N LEU A 41 -19.93 -7.85 29.80
CA LEU A 41 -19.43 -8.17 28.47
C LEU A 41 -19.59 -9.68 28.18
N SER A 42 -19.63 -10.05 26.90
CA SER A 42 -19.50 -11.46 26.54
C SER A 42 -18.14 -12.01 26.99
N ASP A 43 -18.07 -13.31 27.28
CA ASP A 43 -16.83 -13.93 27.75
C ASP A 43 -15.67 -13.72 26.76
N SER A 44 -15.96 -13.72 25.45
CA SER A 44 -14.98 -13.44 24.40
C SER A 44 -14.47 -12.00 24.43
N THR A 45 -15.37 -11.02 24.59
CA THR A 45 -15.00 -9.61 24.65
C THR A 45 -14.22 -9.28 25.94
N ALA A 46 -14.67 -9.81 27.09
CA ALA A 46 -13.97 -9.63 28.36
C ALA A 46 -12.55 -10.22 28.32
N THR A 47 -12.42 -11.44 27.80
CA THR A 47 -11.12 -12.11 27.63
C THR A 47 -10.23 -11.33 26.67
N GLY A 48 -10.77 -10.92 25.51
CA GLY A 48 -10.02 -10.13 24.53
C GLY A 48 -9.52 -8.81 25.09
N LEU A 49 -10.33 -8.12 25.91
CA LEU A 49 -9.95 -6.87 26.55
C LEU A 49 -8.82 -7.07 27.58
N ARG A 50 -8.92 -8.11 28.43
CA ARG A 50 -7.86 -8.47 29.38
C ARG A 50 -6.56 -8.79 28.67
N VAL A 51 -6.60 -9.67 27.68
CA VAL A 51 -5.43 -10.05 26.90
C VAL A 51 -4.80 -8.84 26.21
N THR A 52 -5.61 -7.96 25.61
CA THR A 52 -5.10 -6.75 24.93
C THR A 52 -4.35 -5.83 25.89
N ILE A 53 -4.94 -5.52 27.05
CA ILE A 53 -4.34 -4.60 28.02
C ILE A 53 -3.09 -5.24 28.64
N SER A 54 -3.20 -6.48 29.13
CA SER A 54 -2.06 -7.20 29.73
C SER A 54 -0.91 -7.36 28.75
N SER A 55 -1.19 -7.71 27.49
CA SER A 55 -0.15 -7.83 26.46
C SER A 55 0.49 -6.49 26.13
N THR A 56 -0.27 -5.39 26.15
CA THR A 56 0.27 -4.04 25.93
C THR A 56 1.21 -3.63 27.06
N LEU A 57 0.85 -3.93 28.31
CA LEU A 57 1.69 -3.66 29.48
C LEU A 57 2.97 -4.50 29.45
N SER A 58 2.86 -5.81 29.18
CA SER A 58 4.02 -6.69 29.04
C SER A 58 4.95 -6.28 27.89
N LEU A 59 4.38 -5.85 26.75
CA LEU A 59 5.17 -5.36 25.62
C LEU A 59 5.87 -4.04 25.96
N LEU A 60 5.21 -3.11 26.64
CA LEU A 60 5.84 -1.88 27.11
C LEU A 60 7.01 -2.18 28.05
N ASP A 61 6.81 -3.09 29.01
CA ASP A 61 7.84 -3.52 29.95
C ASP A 61 9.06 -4.10 29.22
N TYR A 62 8.82 -5.02 28.28
CA TYR A 62 9.87 -5.62 27.49
C TYR A 62 10.64 -4.59 26.65
N LEU A 63 9.92 -3.73 25.93
CA LEU A 63 10.54 -2.74 25.05
C LEU A 63 11.37 -1.71 25.82
N THR A 64 10.91 -1.31 27.01
CA THR A 64 11.60 -0.32 27.85
C THR A 64 12.78 -0.91 28.60
N LYS A 65 12.63 -2.09 29.23
CA LYS A 65 13.66 -2.69 30.08
C LYS A 65 14.71 -3.49 29.30
N HIS A 66 14.33 -4.15 28.20
CA HIS A 66 15.22 -5.07 27.48
C HIS A 66 15.68 -4.55 26.12
N ALA A 67 14.84 -3.79 25.40
CA ALA A 67 15.17 -3.32 24.05
C ALA A 67 15.58 -1.84 23.97
N GLY A 68 15.57 -1.10 25.09
CA GLY A 68 16.03 0.28 25.18
C GLY A 68 15.11 1.31 24.52
N PHE A 69 13.86 0.97 24.22
CA PHE A 69 12.87 1.92 23.71
C PHE A 69 12.30 2.78 24.84
N GLN A 70 12.05 4.06 24.59
CA GLN A 70 11.55 4.99 25.61
C GLN A 70 10.02 4.94 25.78
N TYR A 71 9.29 4.47 24.78
CA TYR A 71 7.83 4.53 24.73
C TYR A 71 7.24 3.53 23.73
N LEU A 72 5.93 3.29 23.86
CA LEU A 72 5.13 2.44 22.97
C LEU A 72 4.00 3.24 22.31
N VAL A 73 3.96 3.22 20.97
CA VAL A 73 2.95 3.91 20.16
C VAL A 73 1.74 2.98 19.98
N THR A 74 0.74 3.12 20.84
CA THR A 74 -0.43 2.22 20.86
C THR A 74 -1.27 2.24 19.59
N SER A 75 -1.20 3.30 18.75
CA SER A 75 -1.88 3.32 17.45
C SER A 75 -1.28 2.37 16.41
N LYS A 76 -0.10 1.78 16.68
CA LYS A 76 0.55 0.81 15.79
C LYS A 76 0.24 -0.64 16.17
N MET A 77 -0.53 -0.85 17.24
CA MET A 77 -0.91 -2.17 17.74
C MET A 77 -2.29 -2.62 17.26
N ASN A 78 -2.94 -1.85 16.37
CA ASN A 78 -4.25 -2.15 15.84
C ASN A 78 -4.20 -2.61 14.38
N GLN A 79 -5.33 -3.09 13.87
CA GLN A 79 -5.46 -3.61 12.51
C GLN A 79 -5.77 -2.51 11.48
N ASP A 80 -5.90 -1.25 11.90
CA ASP A 80 -6.30 -0.12 11.02
C ASP A 80 -5.44 -0.01 9.77
N SER A 81 -4.14 -0.32 9.87
CA SER A 81 -3.23 -0.26 8.71
C SER A 81 -3.60 -1.29 7.64
N VAL A 82 -4.02 -2.49 8.07
CA VAL A 82 -4.48 -3.56 7.18
C VAL A 82 -5.86 -3.23 6.62
N ASP A 83 -6.77 -2.71 7.46
CA ASP A 83 -8.09 -2.26 7.01
C ASP A 83 -8.00 -1.12 5.98
N ASN A 84 -7.03 -0.22 6.15
CA ASN A 84 -6.76 0.83 5.18
C ASN A 84 -6.21 0.25 3.87
N ALA A 85 -5.38 -0.78 3.91
CA ALA A 85 -4.94 -1.48 2.70
C ALA A 85 -6.13 -2.11 1.96
N PHE A 86 -7.03 -2.78 2.68
CA PHE A 86 -8.27 -3.31 2.08
C PHE A 86 -9.17 -2.23 1.51
N ARG A 87 -9.24 -1.05 2.15
CA ARG A 87 -9.97 0.11 1.63
C ARG A 87 -9.38 0.58 0.30
N VAL A 88 -8.05 0.72 0.22
CA VAL A 88 -7.37 1.11 -1.04
C VAL A 88 -7.69 0.10 -2.14
N VAL A 89 -7.60 -1.21 -1.85
CA VAL A 89 -7.90 -2.25 -2.84
C VAL A 89 -9.35 -2.20 -3.32
N ARG A 90 -10.33 -1.99 -2.42
CA ARG A 90 -11.74 -1.81 -2.82
C ARG A 90 -11.92 -0.56 -3.69
N GLN A 91 -11.22 0.53 -3.36
CA GLN A 91 -11.28 1.77 -4.14
C GLN A 91 -10.62 1.66 -5.53
N CYS A 92 -9.65 0.77 -5.72
CA CYS A 92 -9.03 0.53 -7.03
C CYS A 92 -10.03 0.07 -8.09
N GLY A 93 -11.12 -0.61 -7.68
CA GLY A 93 -12.17 -1.10 -8.58
C GLY A 93 -13.22 -0.07 -8.98
N GLY A 94 -13.11 1.19 -8.54
CA GLY A 94 -14.13 2.21 -8.78
C GLY A 94 -15.45 1.83 -8.11
N SER A 95 -16.48 1.55 -8.91
CA SER A 95 -17.80 1.12 -8.41
C SER A 95 -17.87 -0.38 -8.02
N ASN A 96 -16.77 -1.12 -8.14
CA ASN A 96 -16.70 -2.52 -7.75
C ASN A 96 -16.17 -2.68 -6.31
N ASP A 97 -17.08 -2.58 -5.33
CA ASP A 97 -16.74 -2.69 -3.90
C ASP A 97 -16.37 -4.12 -3.44
N HIS A 98 -16.66 -5.12 -4.27
CA HIS A 98 -16.45 -6.55 -3.96
C HIS A 98 -15.57 -7.21 -5.03
N PRO A 99 -14.26 -6.91 -5.04
CA PRO A 99 -13.36 -7.49 -6.03
C PRO A 99 -13.29 -9.02 -5.89
N THR A 100 -13.21 -9.71 -7.03
CA THR A 100 -12.90 -11.15 -7.04
C THR A 100 -11.46 -11.38 -6.53
N PRO A 101 -11.11 -12.60 -6.08
CA PRO A 101 -9.74 -12.89 -5.64
C PRO A 101 -8.67 -12.54 -6.69
N GLN A 102 -8.97 -12.70 -7.98
CA GLN A 102 -8.07 -12.30 -9.06
C GLN A 102 -7.91 -10.76 -9.13
N GLN A 103 -9.00 -10.01 -9.03
CA GLN A 103 -8.96 -8.54 -9.01
C GLN A 103 -8.24 -7.99 -7.77
N PHE A 104 -8.40 -8.66 -6.63
CA PHE A 104 -7.67 -8.35 -5.40
C PHE A 104 -6.16 -8.50 -5.60
N LEU A 105 -5.71 -9.63 -6.17
CA LEU A 105 -4.29 -9.88 -6.44
C LEU A 105 -3.69 -8.84 -7.39
N VAL A 106 -4.40 -8.51 -8.47
CA VAL A 106 -3.95 -7.47 -9.41
C VAL A 106 -3.83 -6.11 -8.72
N SER A 107 -4.81 -5.74 -7.89
CA SER A 107 -4.82 -4.46 -7.18
C SER A 107 -3.71 -4.34 -6.13
N VAL A 108 -3.42 -5.42 -5.41
CA VAL A 108 -2.32 -5.48 -4.44
C VAL A 108 -0.97 -5.40 -5.15
N ASN A 109 -0.78 -6.18 -6.22
CA ASN A 109 0.46 -6.15 -7.00
C ASN A 109 0.71 -4.77 -7.61
N PHE A 110 -0.33 -4.15 -8.15
CA PHE A 110 -0.27 -2.78 -8.67
C PHE A 110 0.07 -1.77 -7.56
N SER A 111 -0.58 -1.86 -6.39
CA SER A 111 -0.30 -0.98 -5.26
C SER A 111 1.14 -1.12 -4.77
N ASN A 112 1.66 -2.35 -4.69
CA ASN A 112 3.05 -2.62 -4.33
C ASN A 112 4.03 -2.04 -5.34
N PHE A 113 3.76 -2.24 -6.64
CA PHE A 113 4.56 -1.65 -7.70
C PHE A 113 4.55 -0.12 -7.63
N CYS A 114 3.38 0.51 -7.52
CA CYS A 114 3.27 1.97 -7.40
C CYS A 114 3.95 2.52 -6.15
N ASN A 115 3.88 1.80 -5.01
CA ASN A 115 4.56 2.19 -3.78
C ASN A 115 6.09 2.10 -3.89
N LEU A 116 6.61 1.14 -4.65
CA LEU A 116 8.05 1.02 -4.92
C LEU A 116 8.53 2.04 -5.97
N VAL A 117 7.69 2.38 -6.94
CA VAL A 117 8.03 3.25 -8.07
C VAL A 117 7.81 4.73 -7.76
N ARG A 118 6.90 5.08 -6.85
CA ARG A 118 6.69 6.47 -6.45
C ARG A 118 7.88 6.95 -5.62
N SER A 119 8.58 7.96 -6.14
CA SER A 119 9.48 8.79 -5.31
C SER A 119 8.69 9.39 -4.15
N PRO A 120 9.27 9.52 -2.96
CA PRO A 120 8.74 10.42 -1.94
C PRO A 120 8.54 11.82 -2.55
N ASP A 121 7.52 12.57 -2.11
CA ASP A 121 7.24 13.92 -2.63
C ASP A 121 8.43 14.88 -2.53
N HIS A 122 9.45 14.56 -1.72
CA HIS A 122 10.68 15.33 -1.51
C HIS A 122 11.95 14.47 -1.75
N GLY A 123 11.83 13.37 -2.49
CA GLY A 123 12.95 12.49 -2.81
C GLY A 123 13.92 13.17 -3.78
N ASN A 124 15.23 13.02 -3.53
CA ASN A 124 16.30 13.56 -4.39
C ASN A 124 16.33 12.96 -5.81
N ALA A 125 15.54 11.92 -6.09
CA ALA A 125 15.41 11.34 -7.42
C ALA A 125 14.38 12.13 -8.23
N GLN A 126 14.85 12.84 -9.26
CA GLN A 126 13.99 13.51 -10.23
C GLN A 126 13.04 12.49 -10.87
N SER A 127 11.77 12.86 -11.03
CA SER A 127 10.72 11.99 -11.57
C SER A 127 11.07 11.43 -12.96
N ALA A 128 11.91 12.14 -13.73
CA ALA A 128 12.43 11.70 -15.02
C ALA A 128 13.33 10.45 -14.92
N VAL A 129 14.15 10.34 -13.87
CA VAL A 129 15.06 9.20 -13.65
C VAL A 129 14.27 7.94 -13.30
N LEU A 130 13.26 8.06 -12.43
CA LEU A 130 12.38 6.94 -12.08
C LEU A 130 11.55 6.47 -13.28
N ARG A 131 11.04 7.40 -14.11
CA ARG A 131 10.35 7.05 -15.36
C ARG A 131 11.29 6.33 -16.34
N SER A 132 12.56 6.74 -16.42
CA SER A 132 13.56 6.08 -17.27
C SER A 132 13.93 4.67 -16.79
N LEU A 133 13.87 4.40 -15.48
CA LEU A 133 14.15 3.09 -14.89
C LEU A 133 12.99 2.10 -15.04
N VAL A 134 11.76 2.59 -15.10
CA VAL A 134 10.53 1.78 -15.21
C VAL A 134 10.27 1.31 -16.65
N GLY A 135 10.94 1.89 -17.64
CA GLY A 135 11.02 1.34 -18.99
C GLY A 135 11.63 2.33 -19.99
N PRO A 136 12.41 1.86 -20.97
CA PRO A 136 13.07 2.72 -21.97
C PRO A 136 12.11 3.36 -22.99
N GLY A 137 10.78 3.19 -22.87
CA GLY A 137 9.82 3.57 -23.92
C GLY A 137 9.23 4.99 -23.87
N LEU A 138 9.52 5.80 -22.84
CA LEU A 138 8.84 7.11 -22.67
C LEU A 138 9.68 8.35 -22.96
N ASN A 139 10.98 8.19 -23.23
CA ASN A 139 11.86 9.31 -23.53
C ASN A 139 12.48 9.10 -24.91
N THR A 140 11.96 9.84 -25.90
CA THR A 140 12.40 10.04 -27.31
C THR A 140 11.47 9.53 -28.40
N THR A 141 10.16 9.67 -28.24
CA THR A 141 9.30 9.88 -29.42
C THR A 141 8.60 11.25 -29.28
N PRO A 142 8.73 12.15 -30.28
CA PRO A 142 7.92 13.37 -30.30
C PRO A 142 6.45 13.00 -30.15
N THR A 143 5.70 13.77 -29.38
CA THR A 143 4.28 13.47 -29.11
C THR A 143 3.54 13.33 -30.44
N ALA A 144 2.53 12.46 -30.55
CA ALA A 144 1.79 12.24 -31.81
C ALA A 144 1.34 13.55 -32.50
N LYS A 145 1.06 14.57 -31.69
CA LYS A 145 0.70 15.94 -32.11
C LYS A 145 1.87 16.73 -32.74
N GLN A 146 3.09 16.56 -32.25
CA GLN A 146 4.31 17.16 -32.83
C GLN A 146 4.72 16.45 -34.12
N LYS A 147 4.47 15.14 -34.21
CA LYS A 147 4.73 14.31 -35.40
C LYS A 147 3.81 14.66 -36.56
N GLN A 148 2.52 14.87 -36.31
CA GLN A 148 1.56 15.34 -37.31
C GLN A 148 1.90 16.74 -37.82
N ALA A 149 2.27 17.66 -36.92
CA ALA A 149 2.66 19.02 -37.32
C ALA A 149 3.88 19.05 -38.26
N LEU A 150 4.86 18.16 -38.05
CA LEU A 150 6.04 18.04 -38.91
C LEU A 150 5.67 17.50 -40.31
N VAL A 151 4.77 16.53 -40.38
CA VAL A 151 4.29 15.97 -41.67
C VAL A 151 3.49 17.03 -42.42
N ASP A 152 2.61 17.77 -41.75
CA ASP A 152 1.82 18.84 -42.37
C ASP A 152 2.70 19.99 -42.88
N GLU A 153 3.78 20.33 -42.17
CA GLU A 153 4.77 21.32 -42.60
C GLU A 153 5.54 20.87 -43.85
N LEU A 154 6.00 19.62 -43.89
CA LEU A 154 6.71 19.06 -45.04
C LEU A 154 5.83 18.94 -46.29
N ILE A 155 4.56 18.59 -46.11
CA ILE A 155 3.55 18.60 -47.18
C ILE A 155 3.31 20.03 -47.68
N GLY A 156 3.25 21.01 -46.77
CA GLY A 156 3.10 22.43 -47.12
C GLY A 156 4.27 22.99 -47.94
N ASN A 157 5.48 22.46 -47.71
CA ASN A 157 6.70 22.84 -48.43
C ASN A 157 6.92 22.03 -49.73
N LEU A 158 5.98 21.15 -50.11
CA LEU A 158 6.05 20.26 -51.29
C LEU A 158 7.22 19.24 -51.25
N GLU A 159 7.75 18.95 -50.06
CA GLU A 159 8.83 17.98 -49.86
C GLU A 159 8.27 16.58 -49.56
N PHE A 160 7.60 15.99 -50.56
CA PHE A 160 6.86 14.74 -50.41
C PHE A 160 7.75 13.53 -50.07
N ASP A 161 8.98 13.47 -50.60
CA ASP A 161 9.92 12.38 -50.33
C ASP A 161 10.38 12.37 -48.87
N ALA A 162 10.54 13.56 -48.26
CA ALA A 162 10.89 13.71 -46.86
C ALA A 162 9.69 13.36 -45.95
N ALA A 163 8.48 13.77 -46.35
CA ALA A 163 7.25 13.41 -45.64
C ALA A 163 7.02 11.89 -45.66
N GLU A 164 7.27 11.21 -46.77
CA GLU A 164 7.13 9.75 -46.89
C GLU A 164 8.13 9.00 -46.00
N GLN A 165 9.40 9.43 -45.95
CA GLN A 165 10.40 8.83 -45.06
C GLN A 165 10.01 8.95 -43.59
N VAL A 166 9.47 10.11 -43.21
CA VAL A 166 8.98 10.36 -41.85
C VAL A 166 7.78 9.45 -41.53
N VAL A 167 6.86 9.23 -42.47
CA VAL A 167 5.73 8.30 -42.32
C VAL A 167 6.18 6.84 -42.25
N GLN A 168 7.14 6.40 -43.07
CA GLN A 168 7.66 5.03 -43.06
C GLN A 168 8.37 4.71 -41.73
N LEU A 169 9.12 5.67 -41.17
CA LEU A 169 9.69 5.57 -39.83
C LEU A 169 8.61 5.37 -38.74
N PHE A 170 7.41 5.95 -38.93
CA PHE A 170 6.29 5.76 -38.00
C PHE A 170 5.62 4.40 -38.11
N VAL A 171 5.50 3.83 -39.31
CA VAL A 171 4.89 2.50 -39.51
C VAL A 171 5.79 1.38 -38.97
N SER A 172 7.11 1.56 -39.00
CA SER A 172 8.05 0.59 -38.41
C SER A 172 8.06 0.54 -36.87
N GLN A 173 7.35 1.45 -36.19
CA GLN A 173 7.19 1.46 -34.72
C GLN A 173 5.90 0.76 -34.24
N ASP A 174 5.35 -0.18 -35.02
CA ASP A 174 4.33 -1.10 -34.51
C ASP A 174 4.95 -2.02 -33.42
N ASP A 175 4.82 -1.57 -32.18
CA ASP A 175 5.22 -2.18 -30.90
C ASP A 175 4.56 -3.57 -30.64
N HIS A 176 3.81 -4.09 -31.62
CA HIS A 176 3.06 -5.35 -31.52
C HIS A 176 3.64 -6.49 -32.37
N SER A 177 4.68 -6.25 -33.19
CA SER A 177 5.34 -7.33 -33.95
C SER A 177 6.12 -8.31 -33.06
N LEU A 178 6.62 -7.87 -31.91
CA LEU A 178 7.43 -8.68 -30.99
C LEU A 178 6.61 -9.57 -30.04
N TYR A 179 5.33 -9.28 -29.83
CA TYR A 179 4.48 -10.04 -28.90
C TYR A 179 3.88 -11.32 -29.50
N ALA A 180 3.93 -11.50 -30.82
CA ALA A 180 3.33 -12.66 -31.48
C ALA A 180 4.26 -13.90 -31.57
N VAL A 181 5.55 -13.79 -31.22
CA VAL A 181 6.53 -14.86 -31.47
C VAL A 181 6.84 -15.71 -30.23
N ALA A 182 6.62 -15.19 -29.02
CA ALA A 182 6.88 -15.96 -27.80
C ALA A 182 5.70 -16.87 -27.44
N LYS A 183 5.70 -18.11 -27.97
CA LYS A 183 4.85 -19.18 -27.43
C LYS A 183 5.24 -19.43 -25.96
N SER A 184 4.23 -19.46 -25.09
CA SER A 184 4.34 -19.79 -23.66
C SER A 184 5.28 -21.00 -23.43
N ASP A 185 6.33 -20.78 -22.64
CA ASP A 185 7.28 -21.82 -22.25
C ASP A 185 6.57 -22.82 -21.31
N ARG A 186 6.48 -24.09 -21.74
CA ARG A 186 5.81 -25.18 -21.00
C ARG A 186 6.41 -25.44 -19.61
N ARG A 187 7.58 -24.87 -19.29
CA ARG A 187 8.26 -25.03 -18.00
C ARG A 187 7.61 -24.24 -16.85
N LEU A 188 6.78 -23.24 -17.14
CA LEU A 188 6.11 -22.43 -16.10
C LEU A 188 4.91 -23.12 -15.44
N ILE A 189 4.61 -24.38 -15.80
CA ILE A 189 3.46 -25.13 -15.26
C ILE A 189 3.81 -25.88 -13.96
N HIS A 190 5.10 -25.98 -13.55
CA HIS A 190 5.51 -26.94 -12.52
C HIS A 190 5.82 -26.40 -11.10
N TYR A 191 5.52 -25.15 -10.77
CA TYR A 191 5.70 -24.64 -9.40
C TYR A 191 4.42 -24.08 -8.80
N ILE A 192 3.38 -24.92 -8.72
CA ILE A 192 2.33 -24.84 -7.71
C ILE A 192 1.99 -26.28 -7.32
N ILE A 193 2.64 -26.76 -6.24
CA ILE A 193 2.16 -27.87 -5.41
C ILE A 193 2.23 -27.36 -3.98
#